data_AF-A0A7X7TT59-F1
#
_entry.id   AF-A0A7X7TT59-F1
#
_cell.length_a   1.000
_cell.length_b   1.000
_cell.length_c   1.000
_cell.angle_alpha   90.00
_cell.angle_beta   90.00
_cell.angle_gamma   90.00
#
_symmetry.space_group_name_H-M   'P 1'
#
loop_
_entity.id
_entity.type
_entity.pdbx_description
1 polymer ?
#
loop_
_entity_poly.entity_id
_entity_poly.type
_entity_poly.pdbx_seq_one_letter_code
_entity_poly.pdbx_strand_id
1 'polypeptide(L)'
;MFLRKVTIGGKQYIRLVENYREDGKVKQRFLATLGRVDQISKQQALNMIEKLRAWYDVDDVVNMSNVESNVIKNYGAKLVVDKLFEEYELDEYLSKVDKKVRYDLESMIKLMVMNRLLEPKSKLGIYNNWITTDLRKLNCIRYTGVWIYLHRRRKK
;
A
#
# COMPACT_ATOMS: atom_id res chain seq x y z
N MET A 1 -8.09 16.21 30.77
CA MET A 1 -7.94 14.88 31.41
C MET A 1 -6.98 14.03 30.58
N PHE A 2 -6.16 13.18 31.20
CA PHE A 2 -5.18 12.33 30.50
C PHE A 2 -4.88 11.05 31.29
N LEU A 3 -4.29 10.06 30.62
CA LEU A 3 -3.81 8.82 31.26
C LEU A 3 -2.37 8.97 31.73
N ARG A 4 -2.09 8.52 32.95
CA ARG A 4 -0.75 8.53 33.55
C ARG A 4 -0.41 7.13 34.09
N LYS A 5 0.80 6.66 33.81
CA LYS A 5 1.37 5.47 34.44
C LYS A 5 1.94 5.85 35.82
N VAL A 6 1.60 5.09 36.86
CA VAL A 6 2.10 5.29 38.23
C VAL A 6 2.57 3.97 38.83
N THR A 7 3.71 3.98 39.50
CA THR A 7 4.27 2.81 40.20
C THR A 7 3.90 2.86 41.67
N ILE A 8 3.30 1.78 42.19
CA ILE A 8 2.86 1.66 43.58
C ILE A 8 3.18 0.24 44.05
N GLY A 9 3.96 0.11 45.14
CA GLY A 9 4.33 -1.20 45.69
C GLY A 9 4.98 -2.14 44.65
N GLY A 10 5.83 -1.59 43.78
CA GLY A 10 6.52 -2.34 42.71
C GLY A 10 5.66 -2.67 41.48
N LYS A 11 4.39 -2.29 41.45
CA LYS A 11 3.45 -2.58 40.36
C LYS A 11 3.06 -1.31 39.60
N GLN A 12 2.84 -1.42 38.29
CA GLN A 12 2.47 -0.28 37.45
C GLN A 12 0.97 -0.25 37.15
N TYR A 13 0.35 0.91 37.34
CA TYR A 13 -1.07 1.15 37.14
C TYR A 13 -1.30 2.28 36.12
N ILE A 14 -2.39 2.18 35.37
CA ILE A 14 -2.86 3.24 34.48
C ILE A 14 -3.93 4.03 35.22
N ARG A 15 -3.73 5.34 35.38
CA ARG A 15 -4.67 6.24 36.08
C ARG A 15 -5.20 7.32 35.14
N LEU A 16 -6.48 7.62 35.26
CA LEU A 16 -7.14 8.76 34.65
C LEU A 16 -7.03 9.95 35.60
N VAL A 17 -6.40 11.02 35.11
CA VAL A 17 -6.08 12.22 35.89
C VAL A 17 -6.61 13.45 35.17
N GLU A 18 -7.12 14.40 35.93
CA GLU A 18 -7.57 15.70 35.43
C GLU A 18 -6.76 16.83 36.05
N ASN A 19 -6.44 17.84 35.25
CA ASN A 19 -5.84 19.08 35.74
C ASN A 19 -6.97 20.07 36.03
N TYR A 20 -6.93 20.69 37.20
CA TYR A 20 -7.85 21.77 37.59
C TYR A 20 -7.06 22.93 38.21
N ARG A 21 -7.66 24.11 38.28
CA ARG A 21 -7.05 25.28 38.94
C ARG A 21 -7.73 25.52 40.28
N GLU A 22 -6.92 25.77 41.30
CA GLU A 22 -7.35 26.16 42.63
C GLU A 22 -6.35 27.21 43.14
N ASP A 23 -6.86 28.37 43.56
CA ASP A 23 -6.05 29.51 44.04
C ASP A 23 -4.92 29.92 43.07
N GLY A 24 -5.24 29.95 41.77
CA GLY A 24 -4.29 30.31 40.72
C GLY A 24 -3.21 29.27 40.42
N LYS A 25 -3.18 28.13 41.14
CA LYS A 25 -2.24 27.03 40.92
C LYS A 25 -2.91 25.87 40.19
N VAL A 26 -2.21 25.26 39.24
CA VAL A 26 -2.68 24.04 38.56
C VAL A 26 -2.41 22.83 39.46
N LYS A 27 -3.46 22.12 39.83
CA LYS A 27 -3.41 20.88 40.62
C LYS A 27 -3.92 19.69 39.79
N GLN A 28 -3.50 18.49 40.18
CA GLN A 28 -3.95 17.23 39.58
C GLN A 28 -4.96 16.55 40.49
N ARG A 29 -6.08 16.10 39.93
CA ARG A 29 -7.09 15.28 40.59
C ARG A 29 -7.08 13.88 39.98
N PHE A 30 -6.96 12.86 40.82
CA PHE A 30 -7.17 11.48 40.41
C PHE A 30 -8.66 11.21 40.24
N LEU A 31 -9.05 10.68 39.08
CA LEU A 31 -10.45 10.36 38.78
C LEU A 31 -10.71 8.86 38.91
N ALA A 32 -9.90 8.03 38.25
CA ALA A 32 -10.10 6.58 38.23
C ALA A 32 -8.82 5.82 37.87
N THR A 33 -8.79 4.52 38.16
CA THR A 33 -7.76 3.58 37.70
C THR A 33 -8.32 2.68 36.61
N LEU A 34 -7.59 2.49 35.51
CA LEU A 34 -7.93 1.53 34.45
C LEU A 34 -7.37 0.13 34.73
N GLY A 35 -6.65 -0.04 35.84
CA GLY A 35 -6.08 -1.31 36.26
C GLY A 35 -4.57 -1.37 36.13
N ARG A 36 -4.03 -2.58 36.30
CA ARG A 36 -2.60 -2.87 36.25
C ARG A 36 -2.15 -3.06 34.81
N VAL A 37 -0.99 -2.49 34.50
CA VAL A 37 -0.40 -2.53 33.16
C VAL A 37 -0.08 -3.97 32.75
N ASP A 38 0.39 -4.80 33.68
CA ASP A 38 0.76 -6.19 33.44
C ASP A 38 -0.45 -7.14 33.29
N GLN A 39 -1.65 -6.69 33.66
CA GLN A 39 -2.87 -7.50 33.58
C GLN A 39 -3.71 -7.18 32.33
N ILE A 40 -3.40 -6.08 31.64
CA ILE A 40 -4.12 -5.67 30.43
C ILE A 40 -3.40 -6.26 29.22
N SER A 41 -4.07 -7.16 28.50
CA SER A 41 -3.52 -7.70 27.27
C SER A 41 -3.54 -6.65 26.15
N LYS A 42 -2.68 -6.82 25.14
CA LYS A 42 -2.66 -5.95 23.94
C LYS A 42 -4.05 -5.87 23.29
N GLN A 43 -4.77 -6.99 23.23
CA GLN A 43 -6.10 -7.06 22.63
C GLN A 43 -7.16 -6.32 23.44
N GLN A 44 -7.09 -6.38 24.77
CA GLN A 44 -7.97 -5.60 25.65
C GLN A 44 -7.71 -4.09 25.50
N ALA A 45 -6.44 -3.68 25.44
CA ALA A 45 -6.08 -2.28 25.21
C ALA A 45 -6.59 -1.77 23.86
N LEU A 46 -6.43 -2.56 22.79
CA LEU A 46 -6.95 -2.21 21.46
C LEU A 46 -8.47 -2.06 21.46
N ASN A 47 -9.20 -2.99 22.08
CA ASN A 47 -10.66 -2.92 22.19
C ASN A 47 -11.13 -1.66 22.95
N MET A 48 -10.43 -1.27 24.02
CA MET A 48 -10.71 0.00 24.72
C MET A 48 -10.50 1.21 23.81
N ILE A 49 -9.41 1.23 23.04
CA ILE A 49 -9.12 2.31 22.09
C ILE A 49 -10.18 2.38 21.00
N GLU A 50 -10.56 1.24 20.41
CA GLU A 50 -11.58 1.16 19.35
C GLU A 50 -12.94 1.65 19.84
N LYS A 51 -13.38 1.23 21.04
CA LYS A 51 -14.63 1.73 21.63
C LYS A 51 -14.62 3.23 21.89
N LEU A 52 -13.49 3.75 22.41
CA LEU A 52 -13.35 5.19 22.61
C LEU A 52 -13.38 5.94 21.27
N ARG A 53 -12.72 5.42 20.22
CA ARG A 53 -12.79 6.03 18.89
C ARG A 53 -14.21 6.04 18.34
N ALA A 54 -14.92 4.92 18.42
CA ALA A 54 -16.28 4.78 17.92
C ALA A 54 -17.29 5.70 18.63
N TRP A 55 -17.12 5.96 19.93
CA TRP A 55 -18.02 6.85 20.67
C TRP A 55 -17.83 8.33 20.38
N TYR A 56 -16.63 8.73 19.99
CA TYR A 56 -16.26 10.13 19.79
C TYR A 56 -15.96 10.47 18.32
N ASP A 57 -16.28 9.56 17.40
CA ASP A 57 -16.07 9.70 15.94
C ASP A 57 -14.64 10.15 15.59
N VAL A 58 -13.65 9.60 16.32
CA VAL A 58 -12.22 10.00 16.20
C VAL A 58 -11.52 9.17 15.11
N ASP A 59 -12.16 9.02 13.96
CA ASP A 59 -11.61 8.32 12.79
C ASP A 59 -10.66 9.21 11.96
N ASP A 60 -10.65 10.52 12.21
CA ASP A 60 -9.81 11.50 11.50
C ASP A 60 -8.31 11.44 11.86
N VAL A 61 -7.92 10.68 12.88
CA VAL A 61 -6.49 10.43 13.14
C VAL A 61 -6.04 9.35 12.19
N VAL A 62 -5.70 9.76 10.95
CA VAL A 62 -5.05 8.94 9.92
C VAL A 62 -4.01 8.07 10.58
N ASN A 63 -4.35 6.81 10.78
CA ASN A 63 -3.49 5.84 11.41
C ASN A 63 -2.42 5.53 10.36
N MET A 64 -1.27 6.21 10.42
CA MET A 64 -0.15 6.00 9.46
C MET A 64 0.33 4.54 9.43
N SER A 65 -0.03 3.74 10.43
CA SER A 65 0.19 2.30 10.43
C SER A 65 -0.79 1.49 9.56
N ASN A 66 -1.95 2.06 9.20
CA ASN A 66 -2.93 1.53 8.22
C ASN A 66 -2.82 2.20 6.85
N VAL A 67 -1.89 3.15 6.66
CA VAL A 67 -1.49 3.57 5.33
C VAL A 67 -0.63 2.45 4.78
N GLU A 68 -1.28 1.40 4.25
CA GLU A 68 -0.62 0.59 3.25
C GLU A 68 -0.15 1.56 2.17
N SER A 69 1.16 1.57 1.90
CA SER A 69 1.72 2.27 0.76
C SER A 69 0.96 1.80 -0.47
N ASN A 70 -0.07 2.54 -0.87
CA ASN A 70 -0.73 2.34 -2.15
C ASN A 70 0.40 2.34 -3.18
N VAL A 71 0.56 1.20 -3.83
CA VAL A 71 1.70 0.90 -4.71
C VAL A 71 1.96 2.11 -5.59
N ILE A 72 3.08 2.80 -5.37
CA ILE A 72 3.42 4.02 -6.11
C ILE A 72 3.43 3.63 -7.59
N LYS A 73 2.62 4.34 -8.37
CA LYS A 73 2.46 4.02 -9.77
C LYS A 73 3.65 4.54 -10.57
N ASN A 74 4.49 3.64 -11.09
CA ASN A 74 5.65 4.04 -11.90
C ASN A 74 5.23 4.35 -13.34
N TYR A 75 4.65 5.55 -13.55
CA TYR A 75 4.27 6.04 -14.88
C TYR A 75 5.46 6.47 -15.74
N GLY A 76 6.62 6.75 -15.12
CA GLY A 76 7.79 7.28 -15.83
C GLY A 76 8.36 6.30 -16.85
N ALA A 77 8.42 5.02 -16.50
CA ALA A 77 8.96 4.00 -17.41
C ALA A 77 8.13 3.86 -18.69
N LYS A 78 6.80 3.92 -18.60
CA LYS A 78 5.94 3.89 -19.79
C LYS A 78 6.13 5.14 -20.63
N LEU A 79 6.14 6.33 -20.01
CA LEU A 79 6.31 7.58 -20.73
C LEU A 79 7.62 7.61 -21.52
N VAL A 80 8.71 7.13 -20.92
CA VAL A 80 10.03 7.06 -21.58
C VAL A 80 9.99 6.09 -22.75
N VAL A 81 9.41 4.89 -22.58
CA VAL A 81 9.32 3.91 -23.67
C VAL A 81 8.43 4.40 -24.80
N ASP A 82 7.27 4.99 -24.50
CA ASP A 82 6.37 5.56 -25.52
C ASP A 82 7.09 6.68 -26.29
N LYS A 83 7.82 7.57 -25.60
CA LYS A 83 8.59 8.65 -26.24
C LYS A 83 9.72 8.14 -27.12
N LEU A 84 10.45 7.11 -26.69
CA LEU A 84 11.49 6.50 -27.52
C LEU A 84 10.89 5.86 -28.78
N PHE A 85 9.75 5.18 -28.66
CA PHE A 85 9.13 4.54 -29.82
C PHE A 85 8.60 5.57 -30.83
N GLU A 86 8.10 6.70 -30.35
CA GLU A 86 7.70 7.84 -31.18
C GLU A 86 8.92 8.47 -31.86
N GLU A 87 10.00 8.76 -31.12
CA GLU A 87 11.22 9.42 -31.64
C GLU A 87 11.94 8.59 -32.71
N TYR A 88 11.94 7.26 -32.57
CA TYR A 88 12.54 6.34 -33.53
C TYR A 88 11.55 5.80 -34.57
N GLU A 89 10.33 6.35 -34.65
CA GLU A 89 9.26 5.93 -35.57
C GLU A 89 8.96 4.41 -35.51
N LEU A 90 9.23 3.78 -34.37
CA LEU A 90 9.06 2.35 -34.18
C LEU A 90 7.60 1.94 -34.18
N ASP A 91 6.70 2.83 -33.75
CA ASP A 91 5.25 2.59 -33.81
C ASP A 91 4.78 2.41 -35.27
N GLU A 92 5.25 3.27 -36.17
CA GLU A 92 4.94 3.16 -37.60
C GLU A 92 5.60 1.93 -38.22
N TYR A 93 6.86 1.66 -37.88
CA TYR A 93 7.57 0.48 -38.36
C TYR A 93 6.88 -0.82 -37.94
N LEU A 94 6.54 -0.96 -36.65
CA LEU A 94 5.92 -2.16 -36.09
C LEU A 94 4.50 -2.36 -36.60
N SER A 95 3.78 -1.29 -36.94
CA SER A 95 2.44 -1.37 -37.57
C SER A 95 2.47 -2.03 -38.96
N LYS A 96 3.63 -1.96 -39.65
CA LYS A 96 3.87 -2.54 -40.98
C LYS A 96 4.40 -3.97 -40.91
N VAL A 97 4.85 -4.44 -39.74
CA VAL A 97 5.32 -5.82 -39.53
C VAL A 97 4.16 -6.82 -39.62
N ASP A 98 4.48 -8.04 -40.09
CA ASP A 98 3.51 -9.08 -40.46
C ASP A 98 2.36 -9.26 -39.46
N LYS A 99 1.13 -9.01 -39.93
CA LYS A 99 -0.12 -9.16 -39.15
C LYS A 99 -0.53 -10.62 -38.93
N LYS A 100 0.22 -11.61 -39.46
CA LYS A 100 0.01 -13.04 -39.17
C LYS A 100 0.32 -13.40 -37.71
N VAL A 101 0.93 -12.50 -36.96
CA VAL A 101 1.20 -12.67 -35.53
C VAL A 101 -0.13 -12.65 -34.75
N ARG A 102 -0.38 -13.69 -33.94
CA ARG A 102 -1.64 -13.87 -33.18
C ARG A 102 -1.74 -13.03 -31.91
N TYR A 103 -0.82 -12.10 -31.70
CA TYR A 103 -0.71 -11.29 -30.50
C TYR A 103 -0.26 -9.88 -30.87
N ASP A 104 -0.51 -8.94 -29.96
CA ASP A 104 -0.09 -7.56 -30.13
C ASP A 104 1.44 -7.46 -29.97
N LEU A 105 2.12 -7.43 -31.13
CA LEU A 105 3.57 -7.41 -31.22
C LEU A 105 4.15 -6.13 -30.60
N GLU A 106 3.54 -4.99 -30.89
CA GLU A 106 3.99 -3.68 -30.41
C GLU A 106 3.96 -3.62 -28.88
N SER A 107 2.81 -3.96 -28.29
CA SER A 107 2.65 -4.02 -26.84
C SER A 107 3.63 -4.99 -26.18
N MET A 108 3.93 -6.11 -26.84
CA MET A 108 4.86 -7.11 -26.30
C MET A 108 6.30 -6.63 -26.32
N ILE A 109 6.72 -5.93 -27.38
CA ILE A 109 8.05 -5.32 -27.46
C ILE A 109 8.17 -4.18 -26.43
N LYS A 110 7.18 -3.28 -26.34
CA LYS A 110 7.16 -2.21 -25.33
C LYS A 110 7.29 -2.78 -23.91
N LEU A 111 6.55 -3.84 -23.59
CA LEU A 111 6.66 -4.52 -22.30
C LEU A 111 8.06 -5.11 -22.05
N MET A 112 8.69 -5.71 -23.06
CA MET A 112 10.04 -6.26 -22.95
C MET A 112 11.10 -5.17 -22.72
N VAL A 113 10.96 -4.02 -23.38
CA VAL A 113 11.82 -2.85 -23.18
C VAL A 113 11.61 -2.26 -21.78
N MET A 114 10.36 -2.07 -21.36
CA MET A 114 10.04 -1.61 -20.00
C MET A 114 10.64 -2.54 -18.93
N ASN A 115 10.53 -3.85 -19.13
CA ASN A 115 11.14 -4.83 -18.23
C ASN A 115 12.67 -4.69 -18.20
N ARG A 116 13.32 -4.41 -19.34
CA ARG A 116 14.77 -4.20 -19.40
C ARG A 116 15.23 -2.95 -18.65
N LEU A 117 14.42 -1.89 -18.67
CA LEU A 117 14.70 -0.62 -17.99
C LEU A 117 14.48 -0.69 -16.47
N LEU A 118 13.44 -1.40 -16.02
CA LEU A 118 13.09 -1.46 -14.60
C LEU A 118 13.76 -2.61 -13.85
N GLU A 119 13.63 -3.84 -14.34
CA GLU A 119 14.14 -5.04 -13.65
C GLU A 119 14.48 -6.13 -14.69
N PRO A 120 15.73 -6.21 -15.15
CA PRO A 120 16.08 -7.07 -16.27
C PRO A 120 15.88 -8.55 -15.90
N LYS A 121 14.91 -9.19 -16.57
CA LYS A 121 14.57 -10.62 -16.43
C LYS A 121 14.66 -11.33 -17.78
N SER A 122 14.92 -12.63 -17.75
CA SER A 122 14.90 -13.48 -18.95
C SER A 122 13.50 -13.56 -19.56
N LYS A 123 13.36 -13.80 -20.87
CA LYS A 123 12.04 -13.88 -21.55
C LYS A 123 11.07 -14.85 -20.86
N LEU A 124 11.59 -16.00 -20.40
CA LEU A 124 10.86 -16.98 -19.60
C LEU A 124 10.51 -16.44 -18.20
N GLY A 125 11.43 -15.73 -17.57
CA GLY A 125 11.22 -15.06 -16.28
C GLY A 125 10.19 -13.93 -16.33
N ILE A 126 10.05 -13.25 -17.48
CA ILE A 126 8.90 -12.38 -17.73
C ILE A 126 7.68 -13.30 -17.74
N TYR A 127 7.53 -14.23 -18.70
CA TYR A 127 6.34 -15.09 -18.88
C TYR A 127 5.82 -15.75 -17.60
N ASN A 128 6.69 -16.40 -16.84
CA ASN A 128 6.31 -17.11 -15.60
C ASN A 128 5.80 -16.17 -14.52
N ASN A 129 6.35 -14.96 -14.50
CA ASN A 129 5.90 -13.91 -13.63
C ASN A 129 4.93 -12.99 -14.38
N TRP A 130 4.15 -13.38 -15.39
CA TRP A 130 3.17 -12.43 -15.96
C TRP A 130 1.99 -12.14 -15.03
N ILE A 131 1.73 -13.06 -14.10
CA ILE A 131 0.68 -12.91 -13.07
C ILE A 131 1.24 -12.23 -11.81
N THR A 132 2.56 -12.35 -11.55
CA THR A 132 3.26 -11.87 -10.34
C THR A 132 4.31 -10.77 -10.56
N THR A 133 4.83 -10.59 -11.78
CA THR A 133 5.40 -9.32 -12.29
C THR A 133 4.21 -8.43 -12.39
N ASP A 134 3.92 -7.92 -11.23
CA ASP A 134 2.75 -7.18 -10.96
C ASP A 134 2.78 -6.03 -11.98
N LEU A 135 1.81 -6.01 -12.89
CA LEU A 135 1.49 -4.76 -13.59
C LEU A 135 1.13 -3.67 -12.56
N ARG A 136 1.04 -3.98 -11.25
CA ARG A 136 1.10 -3.02 -10.14
C ARG A 136 2.51 -2.55 -9.78
N LYS A 137 3.61 -3.32 -9.90
CA LYS A 137 4.99 -2.78 -9.77
C LYS A 137 5.35 -1.88 -10.95
N LEU A 138 4.84 -2.20 -12.14
CA LEU A 138 4.93 -1.38 -13.34
C LEU A 138 3.83 -0.31 -13.46
N ASN A 139 2.77 -0.42 -12.65
CA ASN A 139 1.56 0.42 -12.48
C ASN A 139 1.17 1.37 -13.64
N CYS A 140 1.39 0.93 -14.87
CA CYS A 140 0.99 1.61 -16.08
C CYS A 140 -0.24 0.90 -16.63
N ILE A 141 -1.32 1.65 -16.80
CA ILE A 141 -2.65 1.13 -17.07
C ILE A 141 -2.70 0.33 -18.39
N ARG A 142 -3.34 -0.85 -18.27
CA ARG A 142 -4.05 -1.71 -19.25
C ARG A 142 -3.40 -1.91 -20.64
N TYR A 143 -2.65 -3.01 -20.75
CA TYR A 143 -2.63 -3.81 -21.99
C TYR A 143 -3.77 -4.85 -21.93
N THR A 144 -5.02 -4.39 -22.02
CA THR A 144 -6.22 -5.25 -21.92
C THR A 144 -6.45 -6.18 -23.12
N GLY A 145 -5.70 -6.02 -24.21
CA GLY A 145 -5.83 -6.87 -25.41
C GLY A 145 -5.19 -8.26 -25.28
N VAL A 146 -4.22 -8.45 -24.38
CA VAL A 146 -3.48 -9.72 -24.24
C VAL A 146 -4.26 -10.76 -23.43
N TRP A 147 -5.18 -10.31 -22.57
CA TRP A 147 -5.99 -11.14 -21.68
C TRP A 147 -6.88 -12.16 -22.41
N ILE A 148 -7.38 -11.82 -23.60
CA ILE A 148 -8.33 -12.66 -24.33
C ILE A 148 -7.63 -13.79 -25.09
N TYR A 149 -6.38 -13.60 -25.52
CA TYR A 149 -5.72 -14.53 -26.43
C TYR A 149 -4.98 -15.68 -25.75
N LEU A 150 -4.37 -15.46 -24.58
CA LEU A 150 -3.55 -16.48 -23.90
C LEU A 150 -4.38 -17.53 -23.11
N HIS A 151 -5.58 -17.19 -22.64
CA HIS A 151 -6.45 -18.15 -21.92
C HIS A 151 -7.15 -19.15 -22.83
N ARG A 152 -7.22 -18.91 -24.15
CA ARG A 152 -7.89 -19.83 -25.09
C ARG A 152 -7.08 -21.09 -25.41
N ARG A 153 -5.82 -21.19 -24.95
CA ARG A 153 -4.93 -22.35 -25.17
C ARG A 153 -5.00 -23.45 -24.09
N ARG A 154 -5.91 -23.37 -23.11
CA ARG A 154 -6.17 -24.45 -22.14
C ARG A 154 -7.42 -25.29 -22.42
N LYS A 155 -8.14 -25.03 -23.51
CA LYS A 155 -9.22 -25.90 -23.99
C LYS A 155 -9.04 -26.18 -25.49
N LYS A 156 -8.07 -27.03 -25.81
CA LYS A 156 -8.07 -27.98 -26.93
C LYS A 156 -6.84 -28.87 -26.82
#